data_AF-A0A6L7UX65-F1
#
_entry.id   AF-A0A6L7UX65-F1
#
_cell.length_a   1.000
_cell.length_b   1.000
_cell.length_c   1.000
_cell.angle_alpha   90.00
_cell.angle_beta   90.00
_cell.angle_gamma   90.00
#
_symmetry.space_group_name_H-M   'P 1'
#
loop_
_entity.id
_entity.type
_entity.pdbx_description
1 polymer ?
#
loop_
_entity_poly.entity_id
_entity_poly.type
_entity_poly.pdbx_seq_one_letter_code
_entity_poly.pdbx_strand_id
1 'polypeptide(L)'
;MATPITEKVYFTITVQSFNRGDHWATECDETSVFTYGDTREESESLNGKAHVAMVQRAKSQGLAALNQFMKSAGISYRIGGDDLAPKSAAETTIMKLGEDYLHCELDQAA
;
A
#
# COMPACT_ATOMS: atom_id res chain seq x y z
N MET A 1 21.13 -9.82 12.39
CA MET A 1 20.14 -8.77 12.71
C MET A 1 19.41 -8.44 11.43
N ALA A 2 18.07 -8.45 11.44
CA ALA A 2 17.31 -8.01 10.28
C ALA A 2 17.43 -6.49 10.15
N THR A 3 17.88 -6.00 9.01
CA THR A 3 17.97 -4.57 8.71
C THR A 3 16.54 -4.00 8.70
N PRO A 4 16.23 -2.97 9.50
CA PRO A 4 14.92 -2.33 9.44
C PRO A 4 14.74 -1.73 8.04
N ILE A 5 13.57 -1.93 7.44
CA ILE A 5 13.20 -1.22 6.20
C ILE A 5 12.89 0.22 6.60
N THR A 6 13.91 1.08 6.56
CA THR A 6 13.83 2.50 6.89
C THR A 6 13.55 3.39 5.68
N GLU A 7 13.32 2.78 4.51
CA GLU A 7 13.19 3.47 3.22
C GLU A 7 11.79 3.29 2.62
N LYS A 8 11.43 4.17 1.68
CA LYS A 8 10.19 4.09 0.89
C LYS A 8 10.04 2.68 0.32
N VAL A 9 8.89 2.06 0.57
CA VAL A 9 8.55 0.75 -0.02
C VAL A 9 7.90 1.03 -1.36
N TYR A 10 8.66 0.83 -2.43
CA TYR A 10 8.14 0.84 -3.79
C TYR A 10 7.65 -0.55 -4.14
N PHE A 11 6.44 -0.62 -4.68
CA PHE A 11 5.91 -1.84 -5.24
C PHE A 11 5.22 -1.52 -6.56
N THR A 12 5.41 -2.42 -7.52
CA THR A 12 4.72 -2.37 -8.80
C THR A 12 3.63 -3.42 -8.76
N ILE A 13 2.42 -3.04 -9.14
CA ILE A 13 1.31 -3.96 -9.35
C ILE A 13 0.98 -3.98 -10.83
N THR A 14 0.79 -5.18 -11.35
CA THR A 14 0.20 -5.38 -12.67
C THR A 14 -1.30 -5.47 -12.48
N VAL A 15 -2.02 -4.67 -13.25
CA VAL A 15 -3.48 -4.62 -13.16
C VAL A 15 -4.08 -4.87 -14.55
N GLN A 16 -5.21 -5.54 -14.58
CA GLN A 16 -6.00 -5.73 -15.79
C GLN A 16 -7.34 -5.02 -15.62
N SER A 17 -7.72 -4.22 -16.61
CA SER A 17 -8.95 -3.45 -16.61
C SER A 17 -9.91 -3.95 -17.68
N PHE A 18 -11.15 -4.23 -17.29
CA PHE A 18 -12.19 -4.78 -18.14
C PHE A 18 -13.43 -3.89 -18.10
N ASN A 19 -14.02 -3.63 -19.27
CA ASN A 19 -15.33 -2.97 -19.33
C ASN A 19 -16.43 -3.99 -19.01
N ARG A 20 -17.36 -3.62 -18.12
CA ARG A 20 -18.49 -4.43 -17.65
C ARG A 20 -19.83 -3.75 -17.93
N GLY A 21 -19.96 -3.15 -19.12
CA GLY A 21 -21.13 -2.40 -19.54
C GLY A 21 -21.06 -0.98 -19.01
N ASP A 22 -21.77 -0.72 -17.91
CA ASP A 22 -21.91 0.63 -17.33
C ASP A 22 -20.74 1.05 -16.44
N HIS A 23 -19.82 0.14 -16.14
CA HIS A 23 -18.66 0.39 -15.28
C HIS A 23 -17.41 -0.32 -15.79
N TRP A 24 -16.27 0.13 -15.28
CA TRP A 24 -14.98 -0.53 -15.41
C TRP A 24 -14.63 -1.29 -14.16
N ALA A 25 -13.98 -2.42 -14.36
CA ALA A 25 -13.47 -3.30 -13.33
C ALA A 25 -11.96 -3.42 -13.48
N THR A 26 -11.20 -3.20 -12.41
CA THR A 26 -9.74 -3.41 -12.40
C THR A 26 -9.38 -4.47 -11.37
N GLU A 27 -8.66 -5.49 -11.84
CA GLU A 27 -8.20 -6.65 -11.06
C GLU A 27 -6.67 -6.69 -10.99
N CYS A 28 -6.14 -7.06 -9.83
CA CYS A 28 -4.74 -7.43 -9.65
C CYS A 28 -4.69 -8.89 -9.20
N ASP A 29 -4.17 -9.78 -10.05
CA ASP A 29 -4.15 -11.23 -9.79
C ASP A 29 -3.28 -11.58 -8.57
N GLU A 30 -2.18 -10.87 -8.39
CA GLU A 30 -1.19 -11.12 -7.34
C GLU A 30 -1.75 -10.87 -5.93
N THR A 31 -2.72 -9.96 -5.81
CA THR A 31 -3.31 -9.56 -4.53
C THR A 31 -4.79 -9.91 -4.40
N SER A 32 -5.41 -10.37 -5.49
CA SER A 32 -6.85 -10.59 -5.61
C SER A 32 -7.67 -9.33 -5.29
N VAL A 33 -7.08 -8.14 -5.48
CA VAL A 33 -7.78 -6.86 -5.29
C VAL A 33 -8.58 -6.55 -6.53
N PHE A 34 -9.87 -6.27 -6.32
CA PHE A 34 -10.81 -5.93 -7.36
C PHE A 34 -11.47 -4.58 -7.04
N THR A 35 -11.46 -3.65 -8.00
CA THR A 35 -12.05 -2.32 -7.85
C THR A 35 -12.95 -1.98 -9.04
N TYR A 36 -13.94 -1.13 -8.81
CA TYR A 36 -14.91 -0.70 -9.80
C TYR A 36 -14.93 0.82 -9.89
N GLY A 37 -15.09 1.36 -11.09
CA GLY A 37 -15.23 2.81 -11.34
C GLY A 37 -16.06 3.08 -12.59
N ASP A 38 -16.53 4.31 -12.76
CA ASP A 38 -17.32 4.70 -13.94
C ASP A 38 -16.42 4.81 -15.19
N THR A 39 -15.15 5.13 -15.00
CA THR A 39 -14.11 5.12 -16.05
C THR A 39 -12.99 4.13 -15.73
N ARG A 40 -12.23 3.75 -16.77
CA ARG A 40 -11.04 2.91 -16.62
C ARG A 40 -10.02 3.55 -15.68
N GLU A 41 -9.81 4.86 -15.82
CA GLU A 41 -8.86 5.61 -15.00
C GLU A 41 -9.28 5.65 -13.53
N GLU A 42 -10.59 5.76 -13.28
CA GLU A 42 -11.12 5.71 -11.91
C GLU A 42 -10.93 4.33 -11.28
N SER A 43 -11.28 3.25 -11.99
CA SER A 43 -11.11 1.89 -11.47
C SER A 43 -9.64 1.55 -11.19
N GLU A 44 -8.72 1.99 -12.06
CA GLU A 44 -7.26 1.89 -11.88
C GLU A 44 -6.77 2.71 -10.67
N SER A 45 -7.23 3.95 -10.51
CA SER A 45 -6.88 4.80 -9.37
C SER A 45 -7.34 4.21 -8.03
N LEU A 46 -8.57 3.69 -8.00
CA LEU A 46 -9.11 3.00 -6.82
C LEU A 46 -8.30 1.74 -6.50
N ASN A 47 -7.86 1.01 -7.52
CA ASN A 47 -7.01 -0.17 -7.35
C ASN A 47 -5.68 0.19 -6.66
N GLY A 48 -5.01 1.25 -7.13
CA GLY A 48 -3.78 1.74 -6.51
C GLY A 48 -3.99 2.16 -5.04
N LYS A 49 -5.08 2.87 -4.73
CA LYS A 49 -5.43 3.25 -3.35
C LYS A 49 -5.68 2.04 -2.44
N ALA A 50 -6.36 1.01 -2.96
CA ALA A 50 -6.62 -0.23 -2.22
C ALA A 50 -5.30 -0.94 -1.85
N HIS A 51 -4.34 -0.98 -2.76
CA HIS A 51 -3.02 -1.58 -2.51
C HIS A 51 -2.21 -0.80 -1.47
N VAL A 52 -2.22 0.53 -1.54
CA VAL A 52 -1.60 1.39 -0.52
C VAL A 52 -2.19 1.09 0.87
N ALA A 53 -3.53 1.00 0.97
CA ALA A 53 -4.20 0.64 2.21
C ALA A 53 -3.83 -0.77 2.70
N MET A 54 -3.70 -1.75 1.81
CA MET A 54 -3.23 -3.10 2.15
C MET A 54 -1.82 -3.09 2.74
N VAL A 55 -0.89 -2.38 2.11
CA VAL A 55 0.49 -2.27 2.59
C VAL A 55 0.54 -1.58 3.96
N GLN A 56 -0.22 -0.50 4.14
CA GLN A 56 -0.33 0.17 5.45
C GLN A 56 -0.87 -0.78 6.52
N ARG A 57 -1.93 -1.54 6.22
CA ARG A 57 -2.49 -2.53 7.15
C ARG A 57 -1.47 -3.61 7.51
N ALA A 58 -0.74 -4.14 6.54
CA ALA A 58 0.31 -5.14 6.76
C ALA A 58 1.44 -4.58 7.65
N LYS A 59 1.87 -3.34 7.42
CA LYS A 59 2.83 -2.64 8.30
C LYS A 59 2.32 -2.54 9.73
N SER A 60 1.07 -2.10 9.93
CA SER A 60 0.46 -2.01 11.27
C SER A 60 0.39 -3.37 11.98
N GLN A 61 0.05 -4.44 11.25
CA GLN A 61 0.03 -5.80 11.80
C GLN A 61 1.42 -6.30 12.18
N GLY A 62 2.44 -6.04 11.34
CA GLY A 62 3.83 -6.36 11.65
C GLY A 62 4.33 -5.64 12.90
N LEU A 63 4.00 -4.36 13.04
CA LEU A 63 4.32 -3.57 14.23
C LEU A 63 3.62 -4.11 15.49
N ALA A 64 2.35 -4.47 15.39
CA ALA A 64 1.61 -5.07 16.50
C ALA A 64 2.23 -6.41 16.95
N ALA A 65 2.61 -7.28 16.00
CA ALA A 65 3.28 -8.54 16.29
C ALA A 65 4.65 -8.33 16.95
N LEU A 66 5.45 -7.38 16.44
CA LEU A 66 6.74 -7.03 17.04
C LEU A 66 6.58 -6.50 18.47
N ASN A 67 5.61 -5.62 18.71
CA ASN A 67 5.29 -5.11 20.04
C ASN A 67 4.95 -6.24 21.02
N GLN A 68 4.13 -7.19 20.60
CA GLN A 68 3.79 -8.36 21.43
C GLN A 68 5.02 -9.21 21.75
N PHE A 69 5.86 -9.48 20.75
CA PHE A 69 7.11 -10.23 20.93
C PHE A 69 8.04 -9.53 21.92
N MET A 70 8.34 -8.25 21.70
CA MET A 70 9.24 -7.47 22.56
C MET A 70 8.72 -7.39 24.00
N LYS A 71 7.41 -7.18 24.19
CA LYS A 71 6.77 -7.22 25.51
C LYS A 71 6.92 -8.57 26.19
N SER A 72 6.72 -9.67 25.45
CA SER A 72 6.86 -11.02 26.00
C SER A 72 8.30 -11.37 26.40
N ALA A 73 9.29 -10.78 25.71
CA ALA A 73 10.70 -10.96 25.97
C ALA A 73 11.25 -9.98 27.04
N GLY A 74 10.45 -9.02 27.52
CA GLY A 74 10.90 -7.98 28.44
C GLY A 74 11.90 -6.99 27.81
N ILE A 75 11.90 -6.87 26.48
CA ILE A 75 12.84 -6.03 25.74
C ILE A 75 12.20 -4.67 25.49
N SER A 76 12.84 -3.61 26.01
CA SER A 76 12.52 -2.23 25.64
C SER A 76 13.22 -1.88 24.33
N TYR A 77 12.46 -1.33 23.39
CA TYR A 77 12.98 -0.95 22.08
C TYR A 77 12.32 0.34 21.59
N ARG A 78 12.96 0.97 20.60
CA ARG A 78 12.44 2.14 19.90
C ARG A 78 12.66 1.93 18.41
N ILE A 79 11.60 2.05 17.62
CA ILE A 79 11.71 2.14 16.16
C ILE A 79 12.01 3.61 15.84
N GLY A 80 13.05 3.87 15.04
CA GLY A 80 13.36 5.20 14.56
C GLY A 80 12.50 5.54 13.35
N GLY A 81 11.92 6.76 13.35
CA GLY A 81 11.05 7.29 12.30
C GLY A 81 9.58 7.34 12.76
N ASP A 82 9.06 8.55 12.95
CA ASP A 82 7.70 9.09 12.76
C ASP A 82 6.40 8.24 12.74
N ASP A 83 6.43 6.96 13.11
CA ASP A 83 5.32 6.01 13.00
C ASP A 83 4.32 6.07 14.17
N LEU A 84 4.41 7.08 15.05
CA LEU A 84 3.52 7.24 16.21
C LEU A 84 2.36 8.22 16.01
N ALA A 85 2.29 8.92 14.88
CA ALA A 85 1.12 9.71 14.52
C ALA A 85 0.42 9.04 13.31
N PRO A 86 -0.92 8.90 13.29
CA PRO A 86 -1.63 8.66 12.05
C PRO A 86 -1.41 9.90 11.17
N LYS A 87 -0.33 9.91 10.38
CA LYS A 87 -0.02 11.01 9.47
C LYS A 87 -1.14 11.05 8.44
N SER A 88 -1.84 12.18 8.38
CA SER A 88 -2.89 12.45 7.41
C SER A 88 -2.37 12.17 6.01
N ALA A 89 -3.05 11.27 5.30
CA ALA A 89 -2.91 10.98 3.86
C ALA A 89 -1.55 11.42 3.27
N ALA A 90 -0.53 10.55 3.39
CA ALA A 90 0.67 10.67 2.58
C ALA A 90 0.27 10.97 1.12
N GLU A 91 0.84 12.03 0.54
CA GLU A 91 0.63 12.35 -0.88
C GLU A 91 1.01 11.11 -1.70
N THR A 92 -0.02 10.42 -2.17
CA THR A 92 0.13 9.16 -2.89
C THR A 92 0.23 9.53 -4.35
N THR A 93 1.45 9.56 -4.87
CA THR A 93 1.68 9.76 -6.29
C THR A 93 1.54 8.41 -6.99
N ILE A 94 0.45 8.24 -7.73
CA ILE A 94 0.25 7.07 -8.60
C ILE A 94 0.71 7.46 -10.00
N MET A 95 1.80 6.86 -10.47
CA MET A 95 2.33 7.11 -11.82
C MET A 95 2.09 5.91 -12.72
N LYS A 96 1.49 6.13 -13.90
CA LYS A 96 1.27 5.08 -14.89
C LYS A 96 2.55 4.79 -15.67
N LEU A 97 3.04 3.55 -15.61
CA LEU A 97 4.23 3.07 -16.33
C LEU A 97 3.79 2.27 -17.58
N GLY A 98 3.11 2.92 -18.53
CA GLY A 98 2.60 2.27 -19.75
C GLY A 98 1.17 1.73 -19.61
N GLU A 99 0.73 0.87 -20.53
CA GLU A 99 -0.69 0.48 -20.62
C GLU A 99 -1.17 -0.40 -19.44
N ASP A 100 -0.26 -1.15 -18.80
CA ASP A 100 -0.59 -2.22 -17.83
C ASP A 100 0.10 -2.12 -16.45
N TYR A 101 0.86 -1.06 -16.18
CA TYR A 101 1.62 -0.93 -14.91
C TYR A 101 1.25 0.35 -14.15
N LEU A 102 0.96 0.20 -12.86
CA LEU A 102 0.81 1.31 -11.92
C LEU A 102 1.98 1.30 -10.94
N HIS A 103 2.68 2.43 -10.86
CA HIS A 103 3.65 2.72 -9.81
C HIS A 103 2.94 3.44 -8.67
N CYS A 104 2.98 2.85 -7.47
CA CYS A 104 2.42 3.46 -6.28
C CYS A 104 3.56 3.93 -5.37
N GLU A 105 3.69 5.24 -5.19
CA GLU A 105 4.61 5.80 -4.22
C GLU A 105 3.90 6.07 -2.89
N LEU A 106 4.45 5.51 -1.82
CA LEU A 106 4.09 5.86 -0.46
C LEU A 106 5.17 6.81 0.04
N ASP A 107 4.91 8.11 -0.10
CA ASP A 107 5.83 9.12 0.39
C ASP A 107 5.80 9.19 1.92
N GLN A 108 6.98 9.37 2.51
CA GLN A 108 7.08 9.67 3.93
C GLN A 108 6.95 11.18 4.03
N ALA A 109 5.78 11.68 4.42
CA ALA A 109 5.67 13.10 4.77
C ALA A 109 6.70 13.39 5.87
N ALA A 110 7.48 14.45 5.66
CA ALA A 110 8.59 14.90 6.50
C ALA A 110 8.21 15.09 7.99
#